data_AF-A0A7I7PEB4-F1
#
_entry.id   AF-A0A7I7PEB4-F1
#
_cell.length_a   1.000
_cell.length_b   1.000
_cell.length_c   1.000
_cell.angle_alpha   90.00
_cell.angle_beta   90.00
_cell.angle_gamma   90.00
#
_symmetry.space_group_name_H-M   'P 1'
#
loop_
_entity.id
_entity.type
_entity.pdbx_description
1 polymer ?
#
loop_
_entity_poly.entity_id
_entity_poly.type
_entity_poly.pdbx_seq_one_letter_code
_entity_poly.pdbx_strand_id
1 'polypeptide(L)'
;MDDRFRSAAAPRWRGKPGRLEVWYATLSDPTTRAGLWVHCETVAPVTGSSYGHGWATWFPPDGSPRTERFGPQPVEPAAGPAWFDAAGVRAAFEELSGRAGSLAWELRWKDTGAPLWTFPRVAWERELLPGAQVVLAPTAQFTGALTVTDASHRLDGWRGAVAHIYGHGNAKRWAWLHADLSNGDVLEVVTAVSHRPGLRRLPPMAFIRFRVDGKDWPPSGLPSLRMRTTLGVRHWQLEGRIGRHDVLILVDQPEIRCVSLQYTDPDGATAICTNTEQADVYVEVGDRRWSVLGTGHAEVGLRGAEAPAPGER
;
A
#
# COMPACT_ATOMS: atom_id res chain seq x y z
N MET A 1 -4.48 20.74 -11.24
CA MET A 1 -3.76 19.82 -10.33
C MET A 1 -2.90 20.64 -9.37
N ASP A 2 -3.21 20.59 -8.07
CA ASP A 2 -2.50 21.31 -7.00
C ASP A 2 -1.02 20.84 -6.88
N ASP A 3 -0.14 21.72 -6.40
CA ASP A 3 1.31 21.48 -6.27
C ASP A 3 1.61 20.29 -5.34
N ARG A 4 0.76 20.08 -4.33
CA ARG A 4 0.86 18.91 -3.43
C ARG A 4 0.69 17.61 -4.21
N PHE A 5 -0.30 17.54 -5.09
CA PHE A 5 -0.54 16.34 -5.90
C PHE A 5 0.60 16.12 -6.89
N ARG A 6 1.08 17.17 -7.56
CA ARG A 6 2.22 17.04 -8.48
C ARG A 6 3.47 16.50 -7.78
N SER A 7 3.77 16.98 -6.56
CA SER A 7 4.90 16.49 -5.76
C SER A 7 4.75 15.02 -5.37
N ALA A 8 3.53 14.59 -5.04
CA ALA A 8 3.23 13.22 -4.67
C ALA A 8 3.25 12.26 -5.88
N ALA A 9 2.69 12.67 -7.01
CA ALA A 9 2.45 11.83 -8.18
C ALA A 9 3.54 11.90 -9.27
N ALA A 10 4.52 12.79 -9.16
CA ALA A 10 5.63 12.80 -10.10
C ALA A 10 6.50 11.55 -9.91
N PRO A 11 6.77 10.77 -10.97
CA PRO A 11 7.71 9.66 -10.87
C PRO A 11 9.03 10.13 -10.30
N ARG A 12 9.63 9.35 -9.40
CA ARG A 12 10.82 9.68 -8.61
C ARG A 12 12.08 9.11 -9.21
N TRP A 13 12.02 7.93 -9.80
CA TRP A 13 13.19 7.27 -10.35
C TRP A 13 13.68 7.98 -11.63
N ARG A 14 15.00 8.12 -11.72
CA ARG A 14 15.70 8.83 -12.81
C ARG A 14 16.91 8.04 -13.31
N GLY A 15 16.78 6.71 -13.34
CA GLY A 15 17.84 5.80 -13.81
C GLY A 15 18.87 5.40 -12.75
N LYS A 16 18.74 5.89 -11.51
CA LYS A 16 19.69 5.58 -10.43
C LYS A 16 19.52 4.11 -9.98
N PRO A 17 20.61 3.32 -9.88
CA PRO A 17 20.56 1.95 -9.34
C PRO A 17 20.30 1.93 -7.83
N GLY A 18 19.94 0.78 -7.29
CA GLY A 18 19.60 0.61 -5.88
C GLY A 18 18.32 1.36 -5.49
N ARG A 19 17.32 1.33 -6.39
CA ARG A 19 16.04 2.03 -6.22
C ARG A 19 14.87 1.10 -6.52
N LEU A 20 13.78 1.30 -5.79
CA LEU A 20 12.46 0.78 -6.14
C LEU A 20 11.46 1.93 -6.15
N GLU A 21 10.51 1.84 -7.06
CA GLU A 21 9.38 2.75 -7.18
C GLU A 21 8.11 1.94 -7.42
N VAL A 22 7.11 2.14 -6.58
CA VAL A 22 5.86 1.37 -6.60
C VAL A 22 4.68 2.31 -6.76
N TRP A 23 3.79 1.94 -7.66
CA TRP A 23 2.45 2.48 -7.79
C TRP A 23 1.47 1.36 -7.49
N TYR A 24 0.62 1.53 -6.48
CA TYR A 24 -0.37 0.52 -6.18
C TYR A 24 -1.75 1.13 -5.97
N ALA A 25 -2.76 0.33 -6.31
CA ALA A 25 -4.14 0.58 -6.00
C ALA A 25 -4.64 -0.57 -5.12
N THR A 26 -5.26 -0.22 -4.00
CA THR A 26 -6.07 -1.12 -3.20
C THR A 26 -7.52 -0.63 -3.23
N LEU A 27 -8.47 -1.55 -3.32
CA LEU A 27 -9.88 -1.22 -3.36
C LEU A 27 -10.74 -2.41 -2.95
N SER A 28 -11.88 -2.12 -2.33
CA SER A 28 -12.90 -3.12 -1.99
C SER A 28 -14.29 -2.63 -2.33
N ASP A 29 -15.18 -3.57 -2.65
CA ASP A 29 -16.61 -3.32 -2.77
C ASP A 29 -17.22 -3.14 -1.36
N PRO A 30 -17.82 -1.98 -1.04
CA PRO A 30 -18.47 -1.79 0.26
C PRO A 30 -19.66 -2.75 0.48
N THR A 31 -20.22 -3.34 -0.58
CA THR A 31 -21.39 -4.23 -0.50
C THR A 31 -20.97 -5.69 -0.35
N THR A 32 -20.20 -6.20 -1.32
CA THR A 32 -19.84 -7.63 -1.35
C THR A 32 -18.57 -7.94 -0.56
N ARG A 33 -17.78 -6.91 -0.18
CA ARG A 33 -16.46 -7.04 0.43
C ARG A 33 -15.43 -7.74 -0.46
N ALA A 34 -15.72 -7.90 -1.75
CA ALA A 34 -14.68 -8.26 -2.71
C ALA A 34 -13.58 -7.20 -2.71
N GLY A 35 -12.34 -7.59 -2.97
CA GLY A 35 -11.19 -6.71 -3.01
C GLY A 35 -10.34 -6.92 -4.26
N LEU A 36 -9.61 -5.89 -4.65
CA LEU A 36 -8.62 -5.94 -5.71
C LEU A 36 -7.38 -5.17 -5.24
N TRP A 37 -6.23 -5.80 -5.39
CA TRP A 37 -4.94 -5.16 -5.20
C TRP A 37 -4.17 -5.21 -6.52
N VAL A 38 -3.74 -4.06 -7.02
CA VAL A 38 -2.86 -3.96 -8.19
C VAL A 38 -1.59 -3.28 -7.77
N HIS A 39 -0.45 -3.96 -7.94
CA HIS A 39 0.87 -3.47 -7.56
C HIS A 39 1.75 -3.41 -8.80
N CYS A 40 2.21 -2.21 -9.16
CA CYS A 40 3.13 -1.97 -10.26
C CYS A 40 4.47 -1.49 -9.68
N GLU A 41 5.55 -2.17 -10.01
CA GLU A 41 6.85 -1.93 -9.41
C GLU A 41 7.96 -1.83 -10.45
N THR A 42 8.69 -0.72 -10.39
CA THR A 42 9.96 -0.54 -11.08
C THR A 42 11.08 -0.84 -10.10
N VAL A 43 11.89 -1.84 -10.41
CA VAL A 43 13.11 -2.16 -9.67
C VAL A 43 14.31 -1.75 -10.51
N ALA A 44 15.20 -0.97 -9.92
CA ALA A 44 16.52 -0.67 -10.45
C ALA A 44 17.57 -1.35 -9.55
N PRO A 45 18.00 -2.57 -9.89
CA PRO A 45 18.94 -3.32 -9.08
C PRO A 45 20.26 -2.58 -8.85
N VAL A 46 21.00 -2.95 -7.80
CA VAL A 46 22.39 -2.50 -7.60
C VAL A 46 23.29 -2.99 -8.73
N THR A 47 23.01 -4.19 -9.25
CA THR A 47 23.71 -4.81 -10.39
C THR A 47 22.69 -5.38 -11.38
N GLY A 48 22.86 -5.06 -12.66
CA GLY A 48 21.96 -5.49 -13.73
C GLY A 48 21.05 -4.38 -14.23
N SER A 49 20.17 -4.70 -15.17
CA SER A 49 19.24 -3.75 -15.79
C SER A 49 18.01 -3.52 -14.93
N SER A 50 17.47 -2.30 -14.98
CA SER A 50 16.16 -1.98 -14.41
C SER A 50 15.03 -2.73 -15.11
N TYR A 51 14.03 -3.12 -14.35
CA TYR A 51 12.86 -3.81 -14.87
C TYR A 51 11.58 -3.36 -14.18
N GLY A 52 10.48 -3.40 -14.92
CA GLY A 52 9.11 -3.22 -14.46
C GLY A 52 8.42 -4.57 -14.35
N HIS A 53 7.76 -4.80 -13.23
CA HIS A 53 6.96 -5.99 -12.98
C HIS A 53 5.85 -5.66 -11.99
N GLY A 54 5.07 -6.67 -11.62
CA GLY A 54 4.06 -6.49 -10.58
C GLY A 54 3.09 -7.65 -10.52
N TRP A 55 1.96 -7.40 -9.90
CA TRP A 55 0.89 -8.39 -9.77
C TRP A 55 -0.47 -7.71 -9.61
N ALA A 56 -1.50 -8.50 -9.85
CA ALA A 56 -2.85 -8.22 -9.41
C ALA A 56 -3.33 -9.38 -8.52
N THR A 57 -4.00 -9.06 -7.42
CA THR A 57 -4.64 -10.04 -6.54
C THR A 57 -6.12 -9.74 -6.44
N TRP A 58 -6.94 -10.71 -6.84
CA TRP A 58 -8.38 -10.71 -6.65
C TRP A 58 -8.73 -11.36 -5.32
N PHE A 59 -9.50 -10.66 -4.49
CA PHE A 59 -10.04 -11.16 -3.23
C PHE A 59 -11.56 -11.34 -3.42
N PRO A 60 -12.06 -12.57 -3.68
CA PRO A 60 -13.49 -12.78 -3.86
C PRO A 60 -14.25 -12.53 -2.54
N PRO A 61 -15.57 -12.23 -2.60
CA PRO A 61 -16.42 -12.19 -1.40
C PRO A 61 -16.30 -13.44 -0.54
N ASP A 62 -16.24 -14.59 -1.22
CA ASP A 62 -16.10 -15.92 -0.64
C ASP A 62 -15.02 -16.71 -1.37
N GLY A 63 -14.19 -17.42 -0.60
CA GLY A 63 -13.10 -18.24 -1.13
C GLY A 63 -11.71 -17.63 -0.90
N SER A 64 -10.71 -18.21 -1.55
CA SER A 64 -9.32 -17.78 -1.39
C SER A 64 -8.94 -16.72 -2.42
N PRO A 65 -8.01 -15.80 -2.07
CA PRO A 65 -7.45 -14.85 -3.03
C PRO A 65 -6.79 -15.54 -4.22
N ARG A 66 -6.81 -14.88 -5.38
CA ARG A 66 -6.13 -15.30 -6.62
C ARG A 66 -5.11 -14.24 -7.01
N THR A 67 -3.83 -14.61 -7.14
CA THR A 67 -2.78 -13.69 -7.60
C THR A 67 -2.21 -14.09 -8.95
N GLU A 68 -2.00 -13.09 -9.81
CA GLU A 68 -1.29 -13.25 -11.09
C GLU A 68 -0.21 -12.19 -11.22
N ARG A 69 0.94 -12.58 -11.76
CA ARG A 69 2.10 -11.70 -11.97
C ARG A 69 2.23 -11.26 -13.43
N PHE A 70 2.83 -10.09 -13.63
CA PHE A 70 3.23 -9.59 -14.94
C PHE A 70 4.69 -9.11 -14.91
N GLY A 71 5.32 -9.06 -16.08
CA GLY A 71 6.75 -8.82 -16.19
C GLY A 71 7.59 -10.00 -15.64
N PRO A 72 8.89 -9.79 -15.40
CA PRO A 72 9.63 -8.56 -15.58
C PRO A 72 9.84 -8.19 -17.06
N GLN A 73 9.89 -6.89 -17.35
CA GLN A 73 10.29 -6.33 -18.64
C GLN A 73 11.27 -5.17 -18.42
N PRO A 74 12.25 -4.95 -19.31
CA PRO A 74 13.13 -3.78 -19.22
C PRO A 74 12.32 -2.48 -19.17
N VAL A 75 12.76 -1.51 -18.36
CA VAL A 75 12.14 -0.19 -18.27
C VAL A 75 13.17 0.92 -18.24
N GLU A 76 12.75 2.05 -18.81
CA GLU A 76 13.45 3.32 -18.75
C GLU A 76 12.70 4.29 -17.82
N PRO A 77 13.34 5.36 -17.32
CA PRO A 77 12.66 6.38 -16.54
C PRO A 77 11.44 6.94 -17.26
N ALA A 78 10.34 7.13 -16.53
CA ALA A 78 9.09 7.63 -17.10
C ALA A 78 9.30 9.01 -17.75
N ALA A 79 8.96 9.10 -19.05
CA ALA A 79 9.08 10.32 -19.86
C ALA A 79 7.74 10.91 -20.31
N GLY A 80 6.62 10.26 -19.96
CA GLY A 80 5.28 10.59 -20.43
C GLY A 80 4.25 10.76 -19.31
N PRO A 81 2.95 10.77 -19.64
CA PRO A 81 1.88 10.93 -18.66
C PRO A 81 1.65 9.68 -17.80
N ALA A 82 2.18 8.53 -18.21
CA ALA A 82 2.15 7.32 -17.39
C ALA A 82 3.18 7.39 -16.27
N TRP A 83 2.75 7.00 -15.09
CA TRP A 83 3.60 6.80 -13.93
C TRP A 83 4.35 5.46 -13.99
N PHE A 84 3.68 4.46 -14.57
CA PHE A 84 4.22 3.14 -14.87
C PHE A 84 3.65 2.67 -16.22
N ASP A 85 4.51 2.12 -17.08
CA ASP A 85 4.13 1.54 -18.36
C ASP A 85 5.11 0.40 -18.71
N ALA A 86 4.74 -0.82 -18.35
CA ALA A 86 5.57 -2.01 -18.59
C ALA A 86 4.71 -3.28 -18.65
N ALA A 87 5.15 -4.26 -19.45
CA ALA A 87 4.52 -5.57 -19.57
C ALA A 87 3.00 -5.53 -19.85
N GLY A 88 2.54 -4.54 -20.62
CA GLY A 88 1.12 -4.38 -20.96
C GLY A 88 0.26 -3.82 -19.81
N VAL A 89 0.89 -3.34 -18.73
CA VAL A 89 0.24 -2.68 -17.60
C VAL A 89 0.60 -1.21 -17.59
N ARG A 90 -0.40 -0.36 -17.35
CA ARG A 90 -0.27 1.09 -17.33
C ARG A 90 -0.94 1.67 -16.09
N ALA A 91 -0.19 2.47 -15.32
CA ALA A 91 -0.71 3.29 -14.24
C ALA A 91 -0.48 4.77 -14.57
N ALA A 92 -1.52 5.59 -14.47
CA ALA A 92 -1.48 7.03 -14.72
C ALA A 92 -2.51 7.76 -13.85
N PHE A 93 -2.57 9.09 -13.98
CA PHE A 93 -3.57 9.89 -13.29
C PHE A 93 -4.99 9.46 -13.66
N GLU A 94 -5.80 9.09 -12.67
CA GLU A 94 -7.18 8.60 -12.80
C GLU A 94 -7.35 7.32 -13.62
N GLU A 95 -6.25 6.64 -14.01
CA GLU A 95 -6.30 5.47 -14.90
C GLU A 95 -5.38 4.35 -14.41
N LEU A 96 -5.89 3.13 -14.43
CA LEU A 96 -5.10 1.93 -14.19
C LEU A 96 -5.65 0.80 -15.05
N SER A 97 -4.85 0.30 -15.98
CA SER A 97 -5.25 -0.78 -16.88
C SER A 97 -4.14 -1.79 -17.07
N GLY A 98 -4.50 -3.02 -17.39
CA GLY A 98 -3.52 -4.06 -17.64
C GLY A 98 -4.06 -5.47 -17.60
N ARG A 99 -3.12 -6.41 -17.75
CA ARG A 99 -3.39 -7.85 -17.70
C ARG A 99 -2.24 -8.58 -17.01
N ALA A 100 -2.59 -9.56 -16.18
CA ALA A 100 -1.68 -10.52 -15.57
C ALA A 100 -2.34 -11.90 -15.63
N GLY A 101 -1.81 -12.81 -16.47
CA GLY A 101 -2.37 -14.15 -16.65
C GLY A 101 -3.87 -14.12 -16.99
N SER A 102 -4.68 -14.67 -16.08
CA SER A 102 -6.15 -14.72 -16.16
C SER A 102 -6.87 -13.47 -15.65
N LEU A 103 -6.16 -12.52 -15.04
CA LEU A 103 -6.71 -11.25 -14.56
C LEU A 103 -6.50 -10.15 -15.61
N ALA A 104 -7.54 -9.39 -15.92
CA ALA A 104 -7.44 -8.17 -16.73
C ALA A 104 -8.29 -7.06 -16.11
N TRP A 105 -7.83 -5.82 -16.15
CA TRP A 105 -8.53 -4.70 -15.54
C TRP A 105 -8.46 -3.44 -16.40
N GLU A 106 -9.54 -2.68 -16.37
CA GLU A 106 -9.63 -1.33 -16.89
C GLU A 106 -10.36 -0.48 -15.87
N LEU A 107 -9.59 0.28 -15.10
CA LEU A 107 -10.08 1.03 -13.96
C LEU A 107 -9.93 2.53 -14.19
N ARG A 108 -10.90 3.26 -13.66
CA ARG A 108 -10.84 4.69 -13.44
C ARG A 108 -11.04 4.95 -11.96
N TRP A 109 -10.44 6.02 -11.46
CA TRP A 109 -10.65 6.44 -10.09
C TRP A 109 -10.80 7.95 -10.00
N LYS A 110 -11.56 8.40 -9.01
CA LYS A 110 -11.69 9.81 -8.65
C LYS A 110 -11.54 9.99 -7.17
N ASP A 111 -10.94 11.10 -6.78
CA ASP A 111 -10.86 11.52 -5.39
C ASP A 111 -10.90 13.05 -5.31
N THR A 112 -11.67 13.56 -4.36
CA THR A 112 -11.77 14.99 -4.08
C THR A 112 -10.83 15.42 -2.96
N GLY A 113 -10.25 14.46 -2.23
CA GLY A 113 -9.30 14.68 -1.16
C GLY A 113 -7.91 15.07 -1.67
N ALA A 114 -7.20 15.87 -0.88
CA ALA A 114 -5.77 16.12 -1.10
C ALA A 114 -4.94 14.85 -0.78
N PRO A 115 -3.76 14.67 -1.39
CA PRO A 115 -2.86 13.57 -1.03
C PRO A 115 -2.61 13.50 0.47
N LEU A 116 -2.64 12.29 1.01
CA LEU A 116 -2.38 12.01 2.42
C LEU A 116 -0.91 11.64 2.59
N TRP A 117 -0.22 12.43 3.40
CA TRP A 117 1.22 12.28 3.64
C TRP A 117 1.42 11.47 4.92
N THR A 118 1.69 10.16 4.75
CA THR A 118 1.99 9.25 5.87
C THR A 118 3.29 9.64 6.57
N PHE A 119 4.29 10.03 5.78
CA PHE A 119 5.57 10.56 6.22
C PHE A 119 5.62 12.09 6.06
N PRO A 120 6.56 12.80 6.72
CA PRO A 120 6.71 14.23 6.50
C PRO A 120 6.97 14.52 5.02
N ARG A 121 6.23 15.46 4.42
CA ARG A 121 6.37 15.82 2.99
C ARG A 121 7.82 16.11 2.58
N VAL A 122 8.58 16.77 3.44
CA VAL A 122 10.01 17.07 3.19
C VAL A 122 10.86 15.79 3.09
N ALA A 123 10.51 14.74 3.83
CA ALA A 123 11.21 13.46 3.77
C ALA A 123 11.00 12.75 2.43
N TRP A 124 9.80 12.89 1.84
CA TRP A 124 9.50 12.46 0.47
C TRP A 124 10.27 13.30 -0.56
N GLU A 125 10.11 14.62 -0.52
CA GLU A 125 10.67 15.53 -1.53
C GLU A 125 12.20 15.50 -1.59
N ARG A 126 12.85 15.27 -0.45
CA ARG A 126 14.30 15.26 -0.31
C ARG A 126 14.90 13.86 -0.11
N GLU A 127 14.11 12.80 -0.25
CA GLU A 127 14.56 11.40 -0.11
C GLU A 127 15.32 11.12 1.21
N LEU A 128 14.84 11.66 2.34
CA LEU A 128 15.57 11.62 3.62
C LEU A 128 15.42 10.28 4.37
N LEU A 129 14.53 9.40 3.91
CA LEU A 129 14.25 8.10 4.51
C LEU A 129 14.68 6.96 3.58
N PRO A 130 14.97 5.76 4.11
CA PRO A 130 15.29 4.58 3.29
C PRO A 130 14.18 4.24 2.28
N GLY A 131 12.93 4.48 2.67
CA GLY A 131 11.75 4.44 1.83
C GLY A 131 10.68 5.33 2.45
N ALA A 132 9.81 5.89 1.60
CA ALA A 132 8.68 6.69 2.01
C ALA A 132 7.50 6.41 1.08
N GLN A 133 6.29 6.62 1.60
CA GLN A 133 5.06 6.53 0.82
C GLN A 133 4.23 7.80 0.91
N VAL A 134 3.40 8.02 -0.10
CA VAL A 134 2.36 9.03 -0.12
C VAL A 134 1.11 8.44 -0.76
N VAL A 135 -0.06 8.68 -0.16
CA VAL A 135 -1.34 8.25 -0.73
C VAL A 135 -1.86 9.39 -1.60
N LEU A 136 -1.93 9.16 -2.90
CA LEU A 136 -2.33 10.16 -3.89
C LEU A 136 -3.82 10.46 -3.80
N ALA A 137 -4.61 9.40 -3.64
CA ALA A 137 -6.06 9.41 -3.61
C ALA A 137 -6.51 8.54 -2.43
N PRO A 138 -6.56 9.06 -1.19
CA PRO A 138 -6.83 8.28 0.02
C PRO A 138 -8.29 7.89 0.23
N THR A 139 -9.22 8.43 -0.54
CA THR A 139 -10.66 8.18 -0.47
C THR A 139 -11.21 7.88 -1.86
N ALA A 140 -10.38 7.24 -2.69
CA ALA A 140 -10.65 6.99 -4.10
C ALA A 140 -11.94 6.19 -4.29
N GLN A 141 -12.74 6.63 -5.25
CA GLN A 141 -13.87 5.87 -5.77
C GLN A 141 -13.49 5.31 -7.13
N PHE A 142 -13.52 3.99 -7.25
CA PHE A 142 -13.16 3.26 -8.46
C PHE A 142 -14.39 2.86 -9.26
N THR A 143 -14.27 2.98 -10.58
CA THR A 143 -15.21 2.45 -11.56
C THR A 143 -14.47 1.72 -12.68
N GLY A 144 -15.16 0.84 -13.40
CA GLY A 144 -14.60 0.14 -14.55
C GLY A 144 -14.94 -1.34 -14.54
N ALA A 145 -14.00 -2.16 -15.00
CA ALA A 145 -14.18 -3.61 -15.08
C ALA A 145 -12.92 -4.37 -14.67
N LEU A 146 -13.14 -5.51 -14.00
CA LEU A 146 -12.16 -6.54 -13.71
C LEU A 146 -12.65 -7.84 -14.34
N THR A 147 -11.83 -8.49 -15.15
CA THR A 147 -12.07 -9.84 -15.65
C THR A 147 -11.20 -10.82 -14.86
N VAL A 148 -11.83 -11.85 -14.31
CA VAL A 148 -11.18 -12.96 -13.61
C VAL A 148 -11.47 -14.23 -14.39
N THR A 149 -10.45 -14.77 -15.07
CA THR A 149 -10.62 -15.85 -16.05
C THR A 149 -11.58 -15.40 -17.16
N ASP A 150 -12.83 -15.86 -17.16
CA ASP A 150 -13.85 -15.50 -18.16
C ASP A 150 -15.01 -14.68 -17.53
N ALA A 151 -14.99 -14.47 -16.21
CA ALA A 151 -16.01 -13.72 -15.50
C ALA A 151 -15.66 -12.23 -15.43
N SER A 152 -16.56 -11.37 -15.87
CA SER A 152 -16.41 -9.91 -15.77
C SER A 152 -17.16 -9.38 -14.55
N HIS A 153 -16.44 -8.64 -13.71
CA HIS A 153 -16.91 -7.94 -12.54
C HIS A 153 -16.90 -6.44 -12.82
N ARG A 154 -18.07 -5.81 -12.78
CA ARG A 154 -18.19 -4.36 -12.90
C ARG A 154 -17.82 -3.72 -11.57
N LEU A 155 -16.92 -2.75 -11.62
CA LEU A 155 -16.62 -1.88 -10.49
C LEU A 155 -17.48 -0.64 -10.62
N ASP A 156 -18.33 -0.43 -9.61
CA ASP A 156 -19.19 0.73 -9.52
C ASP A 156 -19.14 1.27 -8.10
N GLY A 157 -18.30 2.27 -7.88
CA GLY A 157 -18.19 2.93 -6.59
C GLY A 157 -17.35 2.20 -5.55
N TRP A 158 -16.46 1.30 -5.97
CA TRP A 158 -15.53 0.59 -5.07
C TRP A 158 -14.62 1.60 -4.35
N ARG A 159 -14.26 1.31 -3.10
CA ARG A 159 -13.58 2.25 -2.20
C ARG A 159 -12.17 1.80 -1.91
N GLY A 160 -11.22 2.72 -1.87
CA GLY A 160 -9.86 2.42 -1.46
C GLY A 160 -8.90 3.56 -1.74
N ALA A 161 -7.68 3.20 -2.13
CA ALA A 161 -6.60 4.16 -2.31
C ALA A 161 -5.69 3.87 -3.49
N VAL A 162 -5.10 4.95 -4.01
CA VAL A 162 -3.95 4.91 -4.91
C VAL A 162 -2.77 5.55 -4.21
N ALA A 163 -1.64 4.85 -4.17
CA ALA A 163 -0.46 5.28 -3.43
C ALA A 163 0.83 5.08 -4.24
N HIS A 164 1.86 5.80 -3.80
CA HIS A 164 3.17 5.88 -4.42
C HIS A 164 4.24 5.69 -3.36
N ILE A 165 5.11 4.70 -3.57
CA ILE A 165 6.26 4.40 -2.71
C ILE A 165 7.54 4.60 -3.50
N TYR A 166 8.54 5.19 -2.87
CA TYR A 166 9.89 5.28 -3.43
C TYR A 166 10.94 5.04 -2.36
N GLY A 167 11.96 4.24 -2.67
CA GLY A 167 12.96 3.85 -1.69
C GLY A 167 14.12 3.00 -2.23
N HIS A 168 14.85 2.40 -1.29
CA HIS A 168 16.03 1.55 -1.55
C HIS A 168 15.75 0.05 -1.33
N GLY A 169 14.55 -0.30 -0.88
CA GLY A 169 14.23 -1.64 -0.38
C GLY A 169 13.15 -1.56 0.69
N ASN A 170 12.59 -2.72 1.02
CA ASN A 170 11.60 -2.87 2.07
C ASN A 170 12.25 -2.86 3.46
N ALA A 171 11.44 -2.63 4.49
CA ALA A 171 11.90 -2.69 5.87
C ALA A 171 12.36 -4.11 6.27
N LYS A 172 12.99 -4.27 7.44
CA LYS A 172 13.31 -5.60 7.99
C LYS A 172 12.02 -6.35 8.35
N ARG A 173 11.10 -5.63 8.96
CA ARG A 173 9.73 -6.03 9.24
C ARG A 173 8.84 -4.80 9.22
N TRP A 174 7.63 -4.95 8.74
CA TRP A 174 6.66 -3.85 8.72
C TRP A 174 5.22 -4.35 8.83
N ALA A 175 4.33 -3.44 9.18
CA ALA A 175 2.93 -3.52 8.83
C ALA A 175 2.48 -2.20 8.20
N TRP A 176 1.53 -2.32 7.29
CA TRP A 176 0.82 -1.19 6.70
C TRP A 176 -0.67 -1.43 6.79
N LEU A 177 -1.41 -0.33 6.96
CA LEU A 177 -2.87 -0.32 6.98
C LEU A 177 -3.36 0.92 6.24
N HIS A 178 -4.33 0.68 5.37
CA HIS A 178 -5.25 1.69 4.87
C HIS A 178 -6.69 1.30 5.25
N ALA A 179 -7.46 2.25 5.77
CA ALA A 179 -8.84 2.02 6.15
C ALA A 179 -9.70 3.24 5.79
N ASP A 180 -10.69 3.05 4.91
CA ASP A 180 -11.81 3.98 4.72
C ASP A 180 -12.70 3.93 5.98
N LEU A 181 -12.70 5.01 6.76
CA LEU A 181 -13.44 5.12 8.01
C LEU A 181 -14.86 5.68 7.78
N SER A 182 -15.33 5.74 6.53
CA SER A 182 -16.57 6.35 6.03
C SER A 182 -16.59 7.88 6.02
N ASN A 183 -17.48 8.46 5.22
CA ASN A 183 -17.71 9.92 5.13
C ASN A 183 -16.46 10.76 4.79
N GLY A 184 -15.50 10.17 4.09
CA GLY A 184 -14.23 10.82 3.74
C GLY A 184 -13.18 10.80 4.85
N ASP A 185 -13.48 10.17 5.98
CA ASP A 185 -12.49 9.88 7.02
C ASP A 185 -11.65 8.67 6.59
N VAL A 186 -10.36 8.69 6.91
CA VAL A 186 -9.41 7.65 6.52
C VAL A 186 -8.30 7.53 7.55
N LEU A 187 -7.81 6.31 7.72
CA LEU A 187 -6.62 6.00 8.49
C LEU A 187 -5.57 5.36 7.58
N GLU A 188 -4.36 5.89 7.67
CA GLU A 188 -3.15 5.36 7.02
C GLU A 188 -2.08 5.11 8.08
N VAL A 189 -1.54 3.89 8.13
CA VAL A 189 -0.49 3.50 9.08
C VAL A 189 0.65 2.83 8.34
N VAL A 190 1.87 3.22 8.69
CA VAL A 190 3.09 2.44 8.42
C VAL A 190 3.82 2.25 9.72
N THR A 191 4.07 1.01 10.11
CA THR A 191 4.95 0.69 11.23
C THR A 191 6.08 -0.21 10.77
N ALA A 192 7.33 0.18 11.00
CA ALA A 192 8.47 -0.50 10.38
C ALA A 192 9.70 -0.54 11.29
N VAL A 193 10.49 -1.60 11.17
CA VAL A 193 11.86 -1.67 11.69
C VAL A 193 12.84 -1.62 10.52
N SER A 194 13.78 -0.68 10.57
CA SER A 194 14.79 -0.53 9.52
C SER A 194 15.66 -1.79 9.38
N HIS A 195 16.05 -2.12 8.15
CA HIS A 195 17.03 -3.16 7.87
C HIS A 195 18.49 -2.71 8.07
N ARG A 196 18.74 -1.41 8.27
CA ARG A 196 20.10 -0.87 8.42
C ARG A 196 20.80 -1.42 9.68
N PRO A 197 22.13 -1.67 9.62
CA PRO A 197 22.92 -2.02 10.81
C PRO A 197 22.69 -1.04 11.96
N GLY A 198 22.57 -1.56 13.19
CA GLY A 198 22.26 -0.76 14.39
C GLY A 198 20.77 -0.48 14.61
N LEU A 199 19.99 -0.23 13.55
CA LEU A 199 18.55 0.09 13.66
C LEU A 199 17.66 -1.16 13.66
N ARG A 200 18.16 -2.29 13.16
CA ARG A 200 17.43 -3.57 13.02
C ARG A 200 16.98 -4.26 14.32
N ARG A 201 17.34 -3.70 15.49
CA ARG A 201 16.96 -4.18 16.83
C ARG A 201 16.01 -3.21 17.56
N LEU A 202 15.71 -2.06 16.97
CA LEU A 202 14.82 -1.09 17.57
C LEU A 202 13.36 -1.56 17.50
N PRO A 203 12.50 -1.09 18.42
CA PRO A 203 11.06 -1.23 18.27
C PRO A 203 10.58 -0.66 16.93
N PRO A 204 9.48 -1.17 16.36
CA PRO A 204 8.88 -0.59 15.17
C PRO A 204 8.57 0.89 15.36
N MET A 205 8.97 1.70 14.39
CA MET A 205 8.60 3.11 14.35
C MET A 205 7.26 3.23 13.62
N ALA A 206 6.26 3.85 14.27
CA ALA A 206 4.93 4.03 13.71
C ALA A 206 4.74 5.44 13.13
N PHE A 207 4.35 5.52 11.87
CA PHE A 207 3.81 6.68 11.19
C PHE A 207 2.32 6.44 11.04
N ILE A 208 1.51 7.31 11.65
CA ILE A 208 0.06 7.17 11.68
C ILE A 208 -0.50 8.50 11.18
N ARG A 209 -1.41 8.42 10.22
CA ARG A 209 -2.06 9.59 9.64
C ARG A 209 -3.54 9.32 9.49
N PHE A 210 -4.32 10.08 10.22
CA PHE A 210 -5.76 10.19 10.06
C PHE A 210 -6.07 11.36 9.14
N ARG A 211 -7.18 11.27 8.42
CA ARG A 211 -7.99 12.41 8.02
C ARG A 211 -9.36 12.21 8.63
N VAL A 212 -9.79 13.17 9.42
CA VAL A 212 -11.07 13.13 10.13
C VAL A 212 -11.73 14.50 10.01
N ASP A 213 -12.99 14.54 9.60
CA ASP A 213 -13.74 15.78 9.30
C ASP A 213 -12.96 16.72 8.35
N GLY A 214 -12.33 16.13 7.33
CA GLY A 214 -11.51 16.85 6.34
C GLY A 214 -10.17 17.40 6.86
N LYS A 215 -9.76 17.05 8.09
CA LYS A 215 -8.51 17.51 8.70
C LYS A 215 -7.55 16.36 8.91
N ASP A 216 -6.33 16.54 8.42
CA ASP A 216 -5.26 15.60 8.65
C ASP A 216 -4.71 15.70 10.09
N TRP A 217 -4.51 14.56 10.75
CA TRP A 217 -4.01 14.48 12.12
C TRP A 217 -3.17 13.21 12.35
N PRO A 218 -2.10 13.24 13.17
CA PRO A 218 -1.44 14.41 13.75
C PRO A 218 -0.77 15.29 12.67
N PRO A 219 -0.64 16.62 12.86
CA PRO A 219 -0.33 17.56 11.78
C PRO A 219 1.08 17.41 11.17
N SER A 220 2.09 17.05 11.96
CA SER A 220 3.50 17.10 11.54
C SER A 220 3.96 15.92 10.66
N GLY A 221 3.18 14.83 10.58
CA GLY A 221 3.60 13.60 9.87
C GLY A 221 4.82 12.91 10.49
N LEU A 222 5.29 13.38 11.64
CA LEU A 222 6.41 12.79 12.38
C LEU A 222 5.99 11.46 13.00
N PRO A 223 6.96 10.56 13.29
CA PRO A 223 6.65 9.28 13.90
C PRO A 223 5.98 9.47 15.28
N SER A 224 4.99 8.63 15.56
CA SER A 224 4.22 8.62 16.79
C SER A 224 4.98 7.88 17.90
N LEU A 225 5.94 8.57 18.53
CA LEU A 225 6.88 7.98 19.50
C LEU A 225 6.24 7.40 20.77
N ARG A 226 4.99 7.76 21.07
CA ARG A 226 4.22 7.24 22.21
C ARG A 226 3.25 6.12 21.82
N MET A 227 3.34 5.62 20.58
CA MET A 227 2.61 4.45 20.13
C MET A 227 3.51 3.23 20.22
N ARG A 228 2.96 2.13 20.71
CA ARG A 228 3.60 0.82 20.74
C ARG A 228 2.96 -0.05 19.67
N THR A 229 3.79 -0.76 18.92
CA THR A 229 3.34 -1.74 17.93
C THR A 229 3.56 -3.15 18.47
N THR A 230 2.50 -3.95 18.48
CA THR A 230 2.59 -5.42 18.62
C THR A 230 2.31 -6.00 17.24
N LEU A 231 3.33 -6.62 16.64
CA LEU A 231 3.27 -7.10 15.26
C LEU A 231 3.16 -8.62 15.23
N GLY A 232 2.07 -9.12 14.66
CA GLY A 232 1.87 -10.51 14.27
C GLY A 232 1.24 -10.55 12.87
N VAL A 233 1.43 -11.67 12.16
CA VAL A 233 0.96 -11.80 10.77
C VAL A 233 -0.56 -11.73 10.69
N ARG A 234 -1.28 -12.47 11.53
CA ARG A 234 -2.75 -12.46 11.57
C ARG A 234 -3.32 -11.30 12.37
N HIS A 235 -2.75 -11.05 13.54
CA HIS A 235 -3.20 -10.01 14.46
C HIS A 235 -2.06 -9.06 14.74
N TRP A 236 -2.30 -7.78 14.55
CA TRP A 236 -1.38 -6.73 14.96
C TRP A 236 -2.14 -5.52 15.46
N GLN A 237 -1.47 -4.73 16.29
CA GLN A 237 -2.09 -3.57 16.91
C GLN A 237 -1.11 -2.44 17.16
N LEU A 238 -1.66 -1.24 17.21
CA LEU A 238 -0.98 -0.06 17.71
C LEU A 238 -1.79 0.53 18.86
N GLU A 239 -1.14 0.77 19.98
CA GLU A 239 -1.77 1.37 21.16
C GLU A 239 -0.87 2.43 21.77
N GLY A 240 -1.47 3.48 22.32
CA GLY A 240 -0.74 4.53 23.02
C GLY A 240 -1.40 5.89 22.87
N ARG A 241 -0.58 6.93 22.65
CA ARG A 241 -1.05 8.31 22.61
C ARG A 241 -0.53 9.07 21.41
N ILE A 242 -1.41 9.84 20.79
CA ILE A 242 -1.06 10.84 19.79
C ILE A 242 -1.64 12.19 20.26
N GLY A 243 -0.77 13.19 20.44
CA GLY A 243 -1.17 14.45 21.05
C GLY A 243 -1.77 14.23 22.45
N ARG A 244 -3.04 14.63 22.61
CA ARG A 244 -3.80 14.47 23.87
C ARG A 244 -4.67 13.22 23.92
N HIS A 245 -4.86 12.53 22.80
CA HIS A 245 -5.81 11.43 22.66
C HIS A 245 -5.13 10.09 22.88
N ASP A 246 -5.79 9.21 23.62
CA ASP A 246 -5.50 7.78 23.61
C ASP A 246 -5.97 7.20 22.28
N VAL A 247 -5.15 6.31 21.71
CA VAL A 247 -5.36 5.72 20.39
C VAL A 247 -5.17 4.21 20.50
N LEU A 248 -6.13 3.46 19.96
CA LEU A 248 -6.07 2.02 19.77
C LEU A 248 -6.42 1.70 18.32
N ILE A 249 -5.60 0.90 17.67
CA ILE A 249 -5.82 0.39 16.32
C ILE A 249 -5.59 -1.12 16.41
N LEU A 250 -6.62 -1.91 16.14
CA LEU A 250 -6.57 -3.37 16.08
C LEU A 250 -6.81 -3.81 14.64
N VAL A 251 -6.00 -4.74 14.16
CA VAL A 251 -6.13 -5.33 12.83
C VAL A 251 -6.17 -6.85 12.96
N ASP A 252 -7.22 -7.47 12.42
CA ASP A 252 -7.30 -8.90 12.16
C ASP A 252 -7.33 -9.14 10.65
N GLN A 253 -6.36 -9.91 10.17
CA GLN A 253 -6.25 -10.34 8.77
C GLN A 253 -6.23 -11.89 8.73
N PRO A 254 -7.40 -12.54 8.73
CA PRO A 254 -7.50 -14.00 8.72
C PRO A 254 -6.72 -14.59 7.54
N GLU A 255 -5.93 -15.65 7.79
CA GLU A 255 -5.06 -16.27 6.78
C GLU A 255 -5.80 -16.65 5.50
N ILE A 256 -7.04 -17.13 5.61
CA ILE A 256 -7.88 -17.53 4.47
C ILE A 256 -8.23 -16.37 3.51
N ARG A 257 -8.16 -15.12 4.01
CA ARG A 257 -8.39 -13.88 3.25
C ARG A 257 -7.08 -13.21 2.81
N CYS A 258 -5.94 -13.82 3.08
CA CYS A 258 -4.63 -13.25 2.80
C CYS A 258 -3.94 -13.97 1.64
N VAL A 259 -3.04 -13.25 0.97
CA VAL A 259 -2.01 -13.82 0.09
C VAL A 259 -0.64 -13.55 0.70
N SER A 260 0.34 -14.43 0.49
CA SER A 260 1.74 -14.20 0.90
C SER A 260 2.66 -14.23 -0.31
N LEU A 261 3.22 -13.08 -0.67
CA LEU A 261 4.03 -12.89 -1.87
C LEU A 261 5.49 -12.63 -1.53
N GLN A 262 6.41 -13.22 -2.31
CA GLN A 262 7.82 -12.87 -2.22
C GLN A 262 8.10 -11.54 -2.90
N TYR A 263 8.81 -10.66 -2.19
CA TYR A 263 9.36 -9.40 -2.65
C TYR A 263 10.88 -9.53 -2.79
N THR A 264 11.45 -8.84 -3.78
CA THR A 264 12.89 -8.80 -4.02
C THR A 264 13.33 -7.34 -4.06
N ASP A 265 14.20 -6.96 -3.12
CA ASP A 265 14.75 -5.61 -3.07
C ASP A 265 15.80 -5.37 -4.16
N PRO A 266 16.15 -4.10 -4.44
CA PRO A 266 17.20 -3.75 -5.39
C PRO A 266 18.58 -4.35 -5.09
N ASP A 267 18.88 -4.70 -3.84
CA ASP A 267 20.13 -5.36 -3.44
C ASP A 267 20.05 -6.90 -3.52
N GLY A 268 18.92 -7.45 -3.96
CA GLY A 268 18.64 -8.87 -4.06
C GLY A 268 18.11 -9.51 -2.77
N ALA A 269 18.03 -8.77 -1.67
CA ALA A 269 17.44 -9.29 -0.43
C ALA A 269 15.94 -9.55 -0.62
N THR A 270 15.43 -10.64 -0.05
CA THR A 270 14.02 -10.98 -0.15
C THR A 270 13.25 -10.71 1.14
N ALA A 271 11.94 -10.56 1.01
CA ALA A 271 10.97 -10.50 2.09
C ALA A 271 9.68 -11.21 1.66
N ILE A 272 8.85 -11.61 2.62
CA ILE A 272 7.49 -12.09 2.35
C ILE A 272 6.52 -11.03 2.84
N CYS A 273 5.65 -10.57 1.96
CA CYS A 273 4.54 -9.69 2.29
C CYS A 273 3.25 -10.52 2.35
N THR A 274 2.61 -10.55 3.52
CA THR A 274 1.27 -11.09 3.70
C THR A 274 0.27 -9.94 3.61
N ASN A 275 -0.53 -9.88 2.55
CA ASN A 275 -1.46 -8.79 2.26
C ASN A 275 -2.92 -9.31 2.21
N THR A 276 -3.86 -8.44 2.56
CA THR A 276 -5.29 -8.62 2.34
C THR A 276 -5.97 -7.29 2.06
N GLU A 277 -7.02 -7.32 1.23
CA GLU A 277 -7.95 -6.21 1.07
C GLU A 277 -9.28 -6.42 1.83
N GLN A 278 -9.29 -7.36 2.77
CA GLN A 278 -10.46 -7.82 3.51
C GLN A 278 -10.20 -7.98 5.03
N ALA A 279 -9.31 -7.15 5.59
CA ALA A 279 -9.06 -7.13 7.03
C ALA A 279 -10.26 -6.57 7.81
N ASP A 280 -10.36 -7.00 9.06
CA ASP A 280 -11.25 -6.43 10.07
C ASP A 280 -10.42 -5.46 10.94
N VAL A 281 -10.83 -4.20 10.97
CA VAL A 281 -10.06 -3.11 11.60
C VAL A 281 -10.93 -2.36 12.60
N TYR A 282 -10.43 -2.21 13.82
CA TYR A 282 -11.08 -1.45 14.88
C TYR A 282 -10.19 -0.29 15.29
N VAL A 283 -10.77 0.90 15.37
CA VAL A 283 -10.05 2.14 15.65
C VAL A 283 -10.75 2.89 16.76
N GLU A 284 -10.02 3.28 17.79
CA GLU A 284 -10.47 4.19 18.84
C GLU A 284 -9.52 5.38 18.93
N VAL A 285 -10.10 6.60 18.97
CA VAL A 285 -9.36 7.85 19.17
C VAL A 285 -10.16 8.75 20.11
N GLY A 286 -9.78 8.80 21.39
CA GLY A 286 -10.59 9.44 22.42
C GLY A 286 -12.02 8.87 22.43
N ASP A 287 -13.03 9.72 22.20
CA ASP A 287 -14.43 9.31 22.19
C ASP A 287 -14.92 8.75 20.84
N ARG A 288 -14.10 8.83 19.78
CA ARG A 288 -14.47 8.34 18.45
C ARG A 288 -14.07 6.89 18.27
N ARG A 289 -14.95 6.12 17.63
CA ARG A 289 -14.75 4.70 17.33
C ARG A 289 -15.18 4.39 15.90
N TRP A 290 -14.41 3.56 15.22
CA TRP A 290 -14.73 3.04 13.90
C TRP A 290 -14.52 1.52 13.85
N SER A 291 -15.29 0.86 12.98
CA SER A 291 -15.16 -0.56 12.69
C SER A 291 -15.28 -0.73 11.18
N VAL A 292 -14.19 -1.19 10.56
CA VAL A 292 -14.09 -1.45 9.12
C VAL A 292 -14.00 -2.96 8.97
N LEU A 293 -15.12 -3.60 8.61
CA LEU A 293 -15.25 -5.06 8.66
C LEU A 293 -15.19 -5.66 7.25
N GLY A 294 -14.14 -6.42 6.99
CA GLY A 294 -13.89 -7.10 5.72
C GLY A 294 -13.55 -6.18 4.54
N THR A 295 -13.21 -4.92 4.81
CA THR A 295 -12.80 -3.95 3.78
C THR A 295 -11.58 -3.13 4.20
N GLY A 296 -10.89 -3.55 5.27
CA GLY A 296 -9.59 -2.98 5.64
C GLY A 296 -8.48 -3.52 4.73
N HIS A 297 -7.56 -2.64 4.36
CA HIS A 297 -6.44 -2.95 3.48
C HIS A 297 -5.19 -3.05 4.33
N ALA A 298 -4.62 -4.24 4.47
CA ALA A 298 -3.56 -4.49 5.44
C ALA A 298 -2.47 -5.38 4.88
N GLU A 299 -1.23 -5.10 5.29
CA GLU A 299 -0.11 -6.00 5.03
C GLU A 299 0.81 -6.13 6.24
N VAL A 300 1.47 -7.28 6.33
CA VAL A 300 2.58 -7.55 7.24
C VAL A 300 3.73 -8.13 6.43
N GLY A 301 4.89 -7.49 6.50
CA GLY A 301 6.09 -7.96 5.84
C GLY A 301 7.17 -8.42 6.79
N LEU A 302 7.74 -9.59 6.52
CA LEU A 302 8.74 -10.24 7.35
C LEU A 302 9.88 -10.83 6.51
N ARG A 303 11.02 -11.09 7.14
CA ARG A 303 12.22 -11.65 6.49
C ARG A 303 12.76 -12.84 7.26
N GLY A 304 13.41 -13.75 6.54
CA GLY A 304 14.10 -14.90 7.13
C GLY A 304 13.13 -15.85 7.83
N ALA A 305 13.55 -16.42 8.97
CA ALA A 305 12.78 -17.45 9.69
C ALA A 305 11.45 -16.96 10.29
N GLU A 306 11.24 -15.64 10.39
CA GLU A 306 9.97 -15.07 10.85
C GLU A 306 8.92 -14.99 9.72
N ALA A 307 9.35 -15.12 8.46
CA ALA A 307 8.46 -15.00 7.31
C ALA A 307 7.62 -16.28 7.10
N PRO A 308 6.31 -16.16 6.81
CA PRO A 308 5.50 -17.30 6.42
C PRO A 308 5.98 -17.87 5.07
N ALA A 309 5.57 -19.10 4.76
CA ALA A 309 5.82 -19.65 3.44
C ALA A 309 5.11 -18.81 2.36
N PRO A 310 5.72 -18.60 1.17
CA PRO A 310 5.01 -18.01 0.04
C PRO A 310 3.75 -18.82 -0.27
N GLY A 311 2.67 -18.11 -0.53
CA GLY A 311 1.37 -18.68 -0.84
C GLY A 311 0.70 -17.83 -1.90
N GLU A 312 1.16 -17.99 -3.14
CA GLU A 312 0.47 -17.49 -4.33
C GLU A 312 -0.54 -18.58 -4.71
N ARG A 313 -1.83 -18.33 -4.51
CA ARG A 313 -2.90 -19.23 -4.95
C ARG A 313 -3.69 -18.59 -6.08
#